data_AF-A0A1Y4Q8T6-F1
#
_entry.id   AF-A0A1Y4Q8T6-F1
#
_cell.length_a   1.000
_cell.length_b   1.000
_cell.length_c   1.000
_cell.angle_alpha   90.00
_cell.angle_beta   90.00
_cell.angle_gamma   90.00
#
_symmetry.space_group_name_H-M   'P 1'
#
loop_
_entity.id
_entity.type
_entity.pdbx_description
1 polymer ?
#
loop_
_entity_poly.entity_id
_entity_poly.type
_entity_poly.pdbx_seq_one_letter_code
_entity_poly.pdbx_strand_id
1 'polypeptide(L)'
;MIFKSSAMLKNKYSTISKLAKESEEPIFIIENGICDGVFMSIETFEKREQLLDLSVSILEAEISRLNGKPTMSASEARKMLIKRKC
;
A
#
# COMPACT_ATOMS: atom_id res chain seq x y z
N MET A 1 -0.11 -7.42 13.29
CA MET A 1 -0.29 -6.13 14.01
C MET A 1 0.54 -6.12 15.29
N ILE A 2 1.54 -5.25 15.38
CA ILE A 2 2.55 -5.24 16.46
C ILE A 2 2.42 -3.93 17.26
N PHE A 3 2.37 -4.01 18.59
CA PHE A 3 2.35 -2.84 19.48
C PHE A 3 3.65 -2.70 20.26
N LYS A 4 4.17 -1.48 20.35
CA LYS A 4 5.38 -1.13 21.13
C LYS A 4 5.18 0.20 21.86
N SER A 5 5.88 0.37 22.98
CA SER A 5 5.86 1.62 23.74
C SER A 5 6.76 2.68 23.08
N SER A 6 6.45 3.95 23.26
CA SER A 6 7.29 5.08 22.81
C SER A 6 8.72 5.00 23.38
N ALA A 7 8.87 4.53 24.63
CA ALA A 7 10.17 4.33 25.27
C ALA A 7 11.09 3.35 24.50
N MET A 8 10.54 2.38 23.78
CA MET A 8 11.32 1.44 22.98
C MET A 8 11.89 2.08 21.71
N LEU A 9 11.25 3.10 21.13
CA LEU A 9 11.83 3.87 20.03
C LEU A 9 13.10 4.59 20.46
N LYS A 10 13.06 5.25 21.62
CA LYS A 10 14.19 6.02 22.14
C LYS A 10 15.38 5.11 22.51
N ASN A 11 15.10 3.99 23.17
CA ASN A 11 16.15 3.15 23.73
C ASN A 11 16.63 2.02 22.80
N LYS A 12 15.79 1.57 21.85
CA LYS A 12 16.05 0.39 21.00
C LYS A 12 15.62 0.61 19.55
N TYR A 13 15.94 1.78 19.02
CA TYR A 13 15.63 2.14 17.63
C TYR A 13 16.14 1.09 16.62
N SER A 14 17.37 0.62 16.75
CA SER A 14 17.97 -0.35 15.82
C SER A 14 17.19 -1.67 15.76
N THR A 15 16.71 -2.16 16.90
CA THR A 15 15.88 -3.36 16.99
C THR A 15 14.52 -3.16 16.33
N ILE A 16 13.88 -2.00 16.55
CA ILE A 16 12.58 -1.69 15.93
C ILE A 16 12.74 -1.50 14.42
N SER A 17 13.80 -0.81 13.98
CA SER A 17 14.09 -0.61 12.57
C SER A 17 14.29 -1.93 11.83
N LYS A 18 15.01 -2.88 12.45
CA LYS A 18 15.18 -4.24 11.91
C LYS A 18 13.85 -4.99 11.86
N LEU A 19 13.08 -4.96 12.96
CA LEU A 19 11.78 -5.60 13.04
C LEU A 19 10.80 -5.07 11.98
N ALA A 20 10.78 -3.76 11.73
CA ALA A 20 9.91 -3.15 10.72
C ALA A 20 10.27 -3.57 9.29
N LYS A 21 11.54 -3.84 9.02
CA LYS A 21 12.00 -4.35 7.71
C LYS A 21 11.69 -5.83 7.54
N GLU A 22 11.86 -6.64 8.60
CA GLU A 22 11.64 -8.09 8.53
C GLU A 22 10.16 -8.48 8.56
N SER A 23 9.34 -7.76 9.33
CA SER A 23 7.92 -8.07 9.44
C SER A 23 7.10 -7.58 8.25
N GLU A 24 7.58 -6.55 7.52
CA GLU A 24 6.80 -5.82 6.51
C GLU A 24 5.39 -5.40 7.02
N GLU A 25 5.24 -5.24 8.34
CA GLU A 25 3.98 -4.88 8.98
C GLU A 25 4.10 -3.54 9.71
N PRO A 26 3.00 -2.77 9.83
CA PRO A 26 2.97 -1.57 10.66
C PRO A 26 3.13 -1.90 12.14
N ILE A 27 4.02 -1.17 12.81
CA ILE A 27 4.26 -1.23 14.25
C ILE A 27 3.60 -0.02 14.89
N PHE A 28 2.60 -0.24 15.73
CA PHE A 28 1.87 0.80 16.44
C PHE A 28 2.63 1.20 17.70
N ILE A 29 2.78 2.51 17.88
CA ILE A 29 3.49 3.12 18.99
C ILE A 29 2.47 3.66 19.97
N ILE A 30 2.55 3.18 21.20
CA ILE A 30 1.68 3.57 22.30
C ILE A 30 2.46 4.47 23.25
N GLU A 31 1.88 5.62 23.55
CA GLU A 31 2.33 6.54 24.59
C GLU A 31 1.22 6.74 25.62
N ASN A 32 1.50 6.45 26.89
CA ASN A 32 0.55 6.62 28.00
C ASN A 32 -0.83 5.97 27.79
N GLY A 33 -0.88 4.85 27.07
CA GLY A 33 -2.13 4.12 26.76
C GLY A 33 -2.88 4.65 25.53
N ILE A 34 -2.37 5.68 24.86
CA ILE A 34 -2.91 6.24 23.61
C ILE A 34 -2.05 5.76 22.45
N CYS A 35 -2.70 5.37 21.34
CA CYS A 35 -2.01 5.11 20.09
C CYS A 35 -1.55 6.45 19.49
N ASP A 36 -0.25 6.70 19.54
CA ASP A 36 0.35 7.97 19.10
C ASP A 36 0.69 7.93 17.61
N GLY A 37 1.37 6.86 17.17
CA GLY A 37 1.86 6.79 15.80
C GLY A 37 2.07 5.38 15.28
N VAL A 38 2.48 5.30 14.02
CA VAL A 38 2.84 4.06 13.34
C VAL A 38 4.25 4.18 12.80
N PHE A 39 5.05 3.14 13.03
CA PHE A 39 6.38 2.99 12.47
C PHE A 39 6.39 1.82 11.49
N MET A 40 6.93 2.05 10.30
CA MET A 40 7.12 1.03 9.27
C MET A 40 8.34 1.35 8.41
N SER A 41 8.83 0.35 7.67
CA SER A 41 9.90 0.59 6.72
C SER A 41 9.40 1.42 5.53
N ILE A 42 10.29 2.23 4.94
CA ILE A 42 9.96 3.07 3.78
C ILE A 42 9.49 2.21 2.61
N GLU A 43 10.19 1.11 2.33
CA GLU A 43 9.85 0.19 1.24
C GLU A 43 8.46 -0.43 1.44
N THR A 44 8.13 -0.86 2.65
CA THR A 44 6.80 -1.37 2.98
C THR A 44 5.73 -0.30 2.80
N PHE A 45 6.03 0.96 3.17
CA PHE A 45 5.10 2.07 3.02
C PHE A 45 4.82 2.37 1.56
N GLU A 46 5.86 2.50 0.73
CA GLU A 46 5.72 2.76 -0.70
C GLU A 46 4.97 1.63 -1.42
N LYS A 47 5.29 0.36 -1.12
CA LYS A 47 4.54 -0.79 -1.66
C LYS A 47 3.06 -0.73 -1.29
N ARG A 48 2.76 -0.35 -0.04
CA ARG A 48 1.37 -0.20 0.43
C ARG A 48 0.64 0.91 -0.33
N GLU A 49 1.26 2.08 -0.50
CA GLU A 49 0.66 3.19 -1.25
C GLU A 49 0.38 2.79 -2.71
N GLN A 50 1.34 2.14 -3.38
CA GLN A 50 1.16 1.63 -4.75
C GLN A 50 0.00 0.63 -4.86
N LEU A 51 -0.14 -0.26 -3.87
CA LEU A 51 -1.25 -1.23 -3.84
C LEU A 51 -2.60 -0.54 -3.60
N LEU A 52 -2.64 0.51 -2.79
CA LEU A 52 -3.85 1.30 -2.56
C LEU A 52 -4.27 2.02 -3.85
N ASP A 53 -3.34 2.68 -4.53
CA ASP A 53 -3.59 3.35 -5.81
C ASP A 53 -4.12 2.36 -6.87
N LEU A 54 -3.51 1.18 -6.96
CA LEU A 54 -3.97 0.12 -7.84
C LEU A 54 -5.40 -0.34 -7.48
N SER A 55 -5.67 -0.49 -6.18
CA SER A 55 -6.99 -0.90 -5.70
C SER A 55 -8.06 0.13 -6.04
N VAL A 56 -7.77 1.42 -5.89
CA VAL A 56 -8.65 2.52 -6.31
C VAL A 56 -8.92 2.45 -7.80
N SER A 57 -7.87 2.31 -8.62
CA SER A 57 -7.99 2.21 -10.08
C SER A 57 -8.87 1.03 -10.52
N ILE A 58 -8.70 -0.14 -9.89
CA ILE A 58 -9.52 -1.32 -10.15
C ILE A 58 -10.98 -1.08 -9.76
N LEU A 59 -11.22 -0.50 -8.58
CA LEU A 59 -12.58 -0.20 -8.12
C LEU A 59 -13.30 0.78 -9.05
N GLU A 60 -12.62 1.82 -9.53
CA GLU A 60 -13.16 2.77 -10.51
C GLU A 60 -13.52 2.09 -11.84
N ALA A 61 -12.67 1.16 -12.29
CA ALA A 61 -12.93 0.37 -13.49
C ALA A 61 -14.15 -0.55 -13.31
N GLU A 62 -14.30 -1.20 -12.15
CA GLU A 62 -15.46 -2.03 -11.83
C GLU A 62 -16.75 -1.21 -11.74
N ILE A 63 -16.73 -0.06 -11.08
CA ILE A 63 -17.87 0.86 -11.03
C ILE A 63 -18.25 1.31 -12.44
N SER A 64 -17.26 1.62 -13.28
CA SER A 64 -17.48 1.98 -14.68
C SER A 64 -18.12 0.86 -15.49
N ARG A 65 -17.69 -0.40 -15.27
CA ARG A 65 -18.27 -1.59 -15.90
C ARG A 65 -19.72 -1.81 -15.46
N LEU A 66 -20.01 -1.71 -14.16
CA LEU A 66 -21.37 -1.84 -13.62
C LEU A 66 -22.32 -0.76 -14.13
N ASN A 67 -21.82 0.46 -14.34
CA ASN A 67 -22.57 1.56 -14.94
C ASN A 67 -22.74 1.43 -16.47
N GLY A 68 -22.30 0.33 -17.07
CA GLY A 68 -22.48 0.06 -18.50
C GLY A 68 -21.61 0.89 -19.43
N LYS A 69 -20.50 1.47 -18.93
CA LYS A 69 -19.55 2.15 -19.83
C LYS A 69 -18.97 1.15 -20.83
N PRO A 70 -18.66 1.57 -22.07
CA PRO A 70 -18.08 0.68 -23.06
C PRO A 70 -16.77 0.07 -22.54
N THR A 71 -16.73 -1.25 -22.43
CA THR A 71 -15.52 -2.01 -22.09
C THR A 71 -14.92 -2.61 -23.35
N MET A 72 -13.60 -2.79 -23.36
CA MET A 72 -12.92 -3.55 -24.43
C MET A 72 -12.17 -4.73 -23.82
N SER A 73 -12.06 -5.82 -24.58
CA SER A 73 -11.26 -6.95 -24.17
C SER A 73 -9.76 -6.64 -24.26
N ALA A 74 -8.95 -7.38 -23.49
CA ALA A 74 -7.48 -7.23 -23.53
C ALA A 74 -6.90 -7.48 -24.95
N SER A 75 -7.53 -8.36 -25.74
CA SER A 75 -7.13 -8.63 -27.13
C SER A 75 -7.36 -7.44 -28.06
N GLU A 76 -8.53 -6.79 -27.94
CA GLU A 76 -8.87 -5.59 -28.71
C GLU A 76 -7.98 -4.42 -28.34
N ALA A 77 -7.75 -4.20 -27.04
CA ALA A 77 -6.84 -3.16 -26.55
C ALA A 77 -5.42 -3.32 -27.13
N ARG A 78 -4.89 -4.56 -27.13
CA ARG A 78 -3.56 -4.87 -27.72
C ARG A 78 -3.51 -4.56 -29.21
N LYS A 79 -4.53 -4.94 -29.98
CA LYS A 79 -4.61 -4.63 -31.42
C LYS A 79 -4.63 -3.13 -31.68
N MET A 80 -5.35 -2.34 -30.86
CA MET A 80 -5.40 -0.88 -31.00
C MET A 80 -4.07 -0.21 -30.67
N LEU A 81 -3.36 -0.67 -29.63
CA LEU A 81 -2.05 -0.13 -29.26
C LEU A 81 -0.99 -0.37 -30.34
N ILE A 82 -1.02 -1.55 -30.99
CA ILE A 82 -0.13 -1.86 -32.12
C ILE A 82 -0.45 -0.95 -33.31
N LYS A 83 -1.74 -0.77 -33.66
CA LYS A 83 -2.16 0.13 -34.75
C LYS A 83 -1.79 1.60 -34.53
N ARG A 84 -1.64 2.07 -33.28
CA ARG A 84 -1.24 3.45 -32.95
C ARG A 84 0.27 3.71 -33.08
N LYS A 85 1.09 2.65 -33.15
CA LYS A 85 2.56 2.76 -33.30
C LYS A 85 3.03 2.71 -34.76
N CYS A 86 2.11 2.51 -35.71
CA CYS A 86 2.34 2.61 -37.15
C CYS A 86 1.82 3.96 -37.64
#